data_AF-K2GD04-F1
#
_entry.id   AF-K2GD04-F1
#
_cell.length_a   1.000
_cell.length_b   1.000
_cell.length_c   1.000
_cell.angle_alpha   90.00
_cell.angle_beta   90.00
_cell.angle_gamma   90.00
#
_symmetry.space_group_name_H-M   'P 1'
#
loop_
_entity.id
_entity.type
_entity.pdbx_description
1 polymer ?
#
loop_
_entity_poly.entity_id
_entity_poly.type
_entity_poly.pdbx_seq_one_letter_code
_entity_poly.pdbx_strand_id
1 'polypeptide(L)'
;MKQIFVITSILVLSLFSPITTFGQGMMGFPNLSIDDTTIKNQQQEEEEGKKFLDDLNNKTITCEKLTDSDFEKIGEYFMAQSIGDTVRHINMNEMLKRMMGEKWEEQAHSAMGKRLSNCDITATFPEQVGSFWPMMNMMWGWSSYSQSYNINNNPMMWNFWFVWWIFMILLWIVVIVGIFAFIKWFTGQTNNSQSLEISKERYAKGEINKKEFEEMKKDLS
;
A
#
# COMPACT_ATOMS: atom_id res chain seq x y z
N MET A 1 10.47 -37.59 -5.21
CA MET A 1 10.81 -36.69 -4.09
C MET A 1 11.69 -35.50 -4.47
N LYS A 2 12.74 -35.64 -5.33
CA LYS A 2 13.56 -34.49 -5.79
C LYS A 2 12.77 -33.40 -6.54
N GLN A 3 11.76 -33.80 -7.33
CA GLN A 3 10.91 -32.88 -8.10
C GLN A 3 10.04 -32.00 -7.18
N ILE A 4 9.53 -32.55 -6.08
CA ILE A 4 8.70 -31.83 -5.10
C ILE A 4 9.55 -30.76 -4.38
N PHE A 5 10.81 -31.08 -4.06
CA PHE A 5 11.75 -30.19 -3.38
C PHE A 5 12.12 -28.94 -4.21
N VAL A 6 12.28 -29.10 -5.53
CA VAL A 6 12.56 -27.99 -6.45
C VAL A 6 11.34 -27.08 -6.60
N ILE A 7 10.15 -27.66 -6.71
CA ILE A 7 8.89 -26.91 -6.83
C ILE A 7 8.60 -26.09 -5.57
N THR A 8 8.81 -26.66 -4.39
CA THR A 8 8.61 -25.92 -3.12
C THR A 8 9.62 -24.80 -2.92
N SER A 9 10.88 -25.00 -3.32
CA SER A 9 11.91 -23.96 -3.19
C SER A 9 11.69 -22.78 -4.13
N ILE A 10 11.19 -23.03 -5.35
CA ILE A 10 10.87 -21.98 -6.34
C ILE A 10 9.62 -21.20 -5.92
N LEU A 11 8.61 -21.87 -5.36
CA LEU A 11 7.40 -21.22 -4.87
C LEU A 11 7.71 -20.22 -3.73
N VAL A 12 8.59 -20.58 -2.79
CA VAL A 12 8.98 -19.71 -1.68
C VAL A 12 9.76 -18.49 -2.17
N LEU A 13 10.65 -18.63 -3.17
CA LEU A 13 11.37 -17.52 -3.78
C LEU A 13 10.45 -16.53 -4.53
N SER A 14 9.35 -17.02 -5.12
CA SER A 14 8.38 -16.15 -5.80
C SER A 14 7.59 -15.23 -4.85
N LEU A 15 7.46 -15.60 -3.57
CA LEU A 15 6.76 -14.82 -2.54
C LEU A 15 7.57 -13.63 -1.99
N PHE A 16 8.86 -13.54 -2.30
CA PHE A 16 9.74 -12.43 -1.89
C PHE A 16 10.04 -11.43 -3.02
N SER A 17 9.40 -11.60 -4.19
CA SER A 17 9.50 -10.62 -5.27
C SER A 17 8.78 -9.34 -4.82
N PRO A 18 9.45 -8.18 -4.71
CA PRO A 18 8.73 -6.93 -4.48
C PRO A 18 7.79 -6.72 -5.67
N ILE A 19 6.49 -6.70 -5.40
CA ILE A 19 5.50 -6.29 -6.38
C ILE A 19 5.77 -4.81 -6.63
N THR A 20 6.47 -4.49 -7.70
CA THR A 20 6.54 -3.12 -8.20
C THR A 20 5.16 -2.79 -8.73
N THR A 21 4.29 -2.29 -7.85
CA THR A 21 3.04 -1.66 -8.25
C THR A 21 3.40 -0.42 -9.05
N PHE A 22 3.33 -0.52 -10.38
CA PHE A 22 3.34 0.62 -11.27
C PHE A 22 2.00 1.34 -11.07
N GLY A 23 1.94 2.23 -10.09
CA GLY A 23 0.80 3.09 -9.81
C GLY A 23 0.66 4.15 -10.89
N GLN A 24 0.27 3.76 -12.10
CA GLN A 24 -0.11 4.69 -13.16
C GLN A 24 -1.58 4.46 -13.52
N GLY A 25 -2.40 5.44 -13.14
CA GLY A 25 -3.62 5.80 -13.86
C GLY A 25 -4.85 4.91 -13.64
N MET A 26 -5.42 4.92 -12.43
CA MET A 26 -6.81 4.48 -12.20
C MET A 26 -7.81 5.65 -12.08
N MET A 27 -7.51 6.79 -12.69
CA MET A 27 -8.51 7.82 -13.02
C MET A 27 -8.27 8.19 -14.49
N GLY A 28 -8.90 7.42 -15.38
CA GLY A 28 -8.99 7.77 -16.80
C GLY A 28 -9.90 8.97 -16.94
N PHE A 29 -9.33 10.17 -16.79
CA PHE A 29 -10.05 11.39 -17.14
C PHE A 29 -10.30 11.39 -18.65
N PRO A 30 -11.53 11.60 -19.12
CA PRO A 30 -11.78 11.79 -20.54
C PRO A 30 -10.94 12.99 -21.01
N ASN A 31 -10.19 12.82 -22.10
CA ASN A 31 -9.50 13.91 -22.79
C ASN A 31 -10.54 14.85 -23.41
N LEU A 32 -11.10 15.76 -22.60
CA LEU A 32 -11.81 16.92 -23.10
C LEU A 32 -10.79 17.81 -23.83
N SER A 33 -11.13 18.24 -25.03
CA SER A 33 -10.36 19.25 -25.75
C SER A 33 -10.56 20.60 -25.04
N ILE A 34 -9.72 20.87 -24.05
CA ILE A 34 -9.69 22.14 -23.33
C ILE A 34 -8.96 23.15 -24.22
N ASP A 35 -9.53 24.34 -24.39
CA ASP A 35 -8.92 25.40 -25.18
C ASP A 35 -7.80 26.12 -24.41
N ASP A 36 -6.84 26.69 -25.13
CA ASP A 36 -5.71 27.40 -24.53
C ASP A 36 -6.14 28.58 -23.64
N THR A 37 -7.34 29.15 -23.87
CA THR A 37 -7.90 30.23 -23.05
C THR A 37 -8.28 29.73 -21.66
N THR A 38 -8.99 28.60 -21.57
CA THR A 38 -9.39 28.03 -20.27
C THR A 38 -8.15 27.63 -19.45
N ILE A 39 -7.12 27.08 -20.09
CA ILE A 39 -5.85 26.76 -19.42
C ILE A 39 -5.21 28.02 -18.84
N LYS A 40 -5.14 29.11 -19.61
CA LYS A 40 -4.55 30.38 -19.15
C LYS A 40 -5.36 31.02 -18.03
N ASN A 41 -6.69 31.01 -18.13
CA ASN A 41 -7.56 31.56 -17.09
C ASN A 41 -7.39 30.78 -15.78
N GLN A 42 -7.37 29.45 -15.85
CA GLN A 42 -7.15 28.60 -14.68
C GLN A 42 -5.77 28.85 -14.05
N GLN A 43 -4.71 28.95 -14.86
CA GLN A 43 -3.37 29.27 -14.36
C GLN A 43 -3.33 30.64 -13.68
N GLN A 44 -4.06 31.63 -14.21
CA GLN A 44 -4.16 32.94 -13.59
C GLN A 44 -4.83 32.87 -12.22
N GLU A 45 -5.93 32.12 -12.08
CA GLU A 45 -6.61 31.92 -10.80
C GLU A 45 -5.71 31.21 -9.77
N GLU A 46 -4.97 30.19 -10.19
CA GLU A 46 -3.97 29.49 -9.38
C GLU A 46 -2.85 30.45 -8.91
N GLU A 47 -2.38 31.35 -9.78
CA GLU A 47 -1.39 32.37 -9.43
C GLU A 47 -1.93 33.44 -8.47
N GLU A 48 -3.19 33.86 -8.64
CA GLU A 48 -3.86 34.79 -7.74
C GLU A 48 -4.05 34.17 -6.35
N GLY A 49 -4.48 32.92 -6.28
CA GLY A 49 -4.57 32.15 -5.03
C GLY A 49 -3.23 32.06 -4.30
N LYS A 50 -2.15 31.79 -5.04
CA LYS A 50 -0.79 31.80 -4.48
C LYS A 50 -0.40 33.15 -3.90
N LYS A 51 -0.70 34.25 -4.60
CA LYS A 51 -0.39 35.61 -4.10
C LYS A 51 -1.10 35.90 -2.79
N PHE A 52 -2.38 35.54 -2.67
CA PHE A 52 -3.10 35.69 -1.40
C PHE A 52 -2.46 34.89 -0.26
N LEU A 53 -1.99 33.68 -0.55
CA LEU A 53 -1.29 32.86 0.44
C LEU A 53 0.06 33.46 0.85
N ASP A 54 0.84 33.97 -0.11
CA ASP A 54 2.11 34.67 0.15
C ASP A 54 1.87 35.93 1.00
N ASP A 55 0.80 36.67 0.71
CA ASP A 55 0.39 37.84 1.48
C ASP A 55 -0.05 37.50 2.91
N LEU A 56 -0.79 36.40 3.10
CA LEU A 56 -1.12 35.88 4.43
C LEU A 56 0.14 35.50 5.21
N ASN A 57 1.08 34.79 4.57
CA ASN A 57 2.33 34.36 5.19
C ASN A 57 3.22 35.55 5.58
N ASN A 58 3.26 36.58 4.74
CA ASN A 58 3.98 37.83 4.97
C ASN A 58 3.23 38.80 5.91
N LYS A 59 2.02 38.43 6.36
CA LYS A 59 1.15 39.25 7.23
C LYS A 59 0.76 40.60 6.61
N THR A 60 0.76 40.70 5.29
CA THR A 60 0.30 41.91 4.57
C THR A 60 -1.23 42.00 4.57
N ILE A 61 -1.90 40.85 4.56
CA ILE A 61 -3.36 40.71 4.69
C ILE A 61 -3.71 39.78 5.87
N THR A 62 -4.94 39.86 6.33
CA THR A 62 -5.49 39.00 7.39
C THR A 62 -6.69 38.23 6.87
N CYS A 63 -6.97 37.08 7.46
CA CYS A 63 -8.10 36.22 7.10
C CYS A 63 -9.45 36.96 7.09
N GLU A 64 -9.63 37.96 7.96
CA GLU A 64 -10.85 38.78 8.05
C GLU A 64 -11.09 39.69 6.84
N LYS A 65 -10.04 40.00 6.08
CA LYS A 65 -10.12 40.86 4.89
C LYS A 65 -10.38 40.06 3.60
N LEU A 66 -10.26 38.74 3.68
CA LEU A 66 -10.48 37.85 2.53
C LEU A 66 -11.96 37.49 2.41
N THR A 67 -12.42 37.45 1.17
CA THR A 67 -13.78 37.05 0.81
C THR A 67 -13.82 35.57 0.43
N ASP A 68 -15.03 35.00 0.33
CA ASP A 68 -15.22 33.62 -0.10
C ASP A 68 -14.62 33.34 -1.48
N SER A 69 -14.63 34.32 -2.40
CA SER A 69 -14.00 34.24 -3.73
C SER A 69 -12.47 34.28 -3.67
N ASP A 70 -11.89 35.01 -2.70
CA ASP A 70 -10.44 34.98 -2.52
C ASP A 70 -9.99 33.61 -1.97
N PHE A 71 -10.78 33.05 -1.05
CA PHE A 71 -10.55 31.69 -0.55
C PHE A 71 -10.77 30.62 -1.62
N GLU A 72 -11.69 30.84 -2.54
CA GLU A 72 -11.88 29.97 -3.71
C GLU A 72 -10.60 29.89 -4.53
N LYS A 73 -10.02 31.04 -4.92
CA LYS A 73 -8.73 31.10 -5.62
C LYS A 73 -7.59 30.44 -4.85
N ILE A 74 -7.53 30.65 -3.53
CA ILE A 74 -6.57 29.93 -2.68
C ILE A 74 -6.80 28.40 -2.77
N GLY A 75 -8.07 27.96 -2.77
CA GLY A 75 -8.46 26.58 -2.97
C GLY A 75 -8.00 26.02 -4.32
N GLU A 76 -8.23 26.75 -5.41
CA GLU A 76 -7.76 26.40 -6.77
C GLU A 76 -6.24 26.17 -6.78
N TYR A 77 -5.47 27.08 -6.17
CA TYR A 77 -4.01 26.96 -6.07
C TYR A 77 -3.58 25.67 -5.34
N PHE A 78 -4.21 25.37 -4.20
CA PHE A 78 -3.89 24.16 -3.45
C PHE A 78 -4.32 22.89 -4.18
N MET A 79 -5.46 22.91 -4.87
CA MET A 79 -5.91 21.78 -5.67
C MET A 79 -4.94 21.51 -6.82
N ALA A 80 -4.51 22.55 -7.53
CA ALA A 80 -3.51 22.46 -8.58
C ALA A 80 -2.18 21.89 -8.07
N GLN A 81 -1.69 22.37 -6.91
CA GLN A 81 -0.47 21.87 -6.29
C GLN A 81 -0.57 20.38 -5.90
N SER A 82 -1.76 19.94 -5.54
CA SER A 82 -2.00 18.57 -5.10
C SER A 82 -2.18 17.63 -6.32
N ILE A 83 -2.80 18.08 -7.41
CA ILE A 83 -2.97 17.33 -8.67
C ILE A 83 -1.68 17.29 -9.50
N GLY A 84 -0.90 18.37 -9.49
CA GLY A 84 0.35 18.52 -10.22
C GLY A 84 0.21 18.81 -11.72
N ASP A 85 -1.01 19.06 -12.22
CA ASP A 85 -1.29 19.34 -13.64
C ASP A 85 -2.58 20.18 -13.79
N THR A 86 -2.49 21.36 -14.42
CA THR A 86 -3.61 22.28 -14.63
C THR A 86 -4.73 21.66 -15.50
N VAL A 87 -4.39 20.84 -16.50
CA VAL A 87 -5.39 20.22 -17.38
C VAL A 87 -6.22 19.18 -16.62
N ARG A 88 -5.58 18.41 -15.73
CA ARG A 88 -6.27 17.49 -14.82
C ARG A 88 -7.12 18.21 -13.80
N HIS A 89 -6.67 19.36 -13.31
CA HIS A 89 -7.44 20.23 -12.42
C HIS A 89 -8.73 20.71 -13.10
N ILE A 90 -8.63 21.26 -14.32
CA ILE A 90 -9.80 21.68 -15.11
C ILE A 90 -10.78 20.52 -15.33
N ASN A 91 -10.27 19.33 -15.68
CA ASN A 91 -11.10 18.14 -15.85
C ASN A 91 -11.80 17.72 -14.54
N MET A 92 -11.14 17.91 -13.39
CA MET A 92 -11.74 17.66 -12.09
C MET A 92 -12.84 18.68 -11.81
N ASN A 93 -12.59 19.96 -12.03
CA ASN A 93 -13.58 21.04 -11.83
C ASN A 93 -14.82 20.77 -12.69
N GLU A 94 -14.63 20.43 -13.97
CA GLU A 94 -15.72 20.01 -14.87
C GLU A 94 -16.48 18.78 -14.35
N MET A 95 -15.78 17.79 -13.81
CA MET A 95 -16.43 16.61 -13.21
C MET A 95 -17.28 16.99 -12.00
N LEU A 96 -16.74 17.84 -11.11
CA LEU A 96 -17.44 18.31 -9.91
C LEU A 96 -18.66 19.16 -10.29
N LYS A 97 -18.52 20.08 -11.23
CA LYS A 97 -19.60 20.90 -11.79
C LYS A 97 -20.71 20.03 -12.40
N ARG A 98 -20.35 18.97 -13.13
CA ARG A 98 -21.34 18.04 -13.72
C ARG A 98 -22.09 17.20 -12.68
N MET A 99 -21.43 16.80 -11.60
CA MET A 99 -22.05 15.95 -10.58
C MET A 99 -22.85 16.76 -9.55
N MET A 100 -22.33 17.91 -9.13
CA MET A 100 -22.81 18.65 -7.96
C MET A 100 -23.23 20.10 -8.27
N GLY A 101 -22.93 20.60 -9.47
CA GLY A 101 -23.23 21.97 -9.90
C GLY A 101 -22.09 22.96 -9.63
N GLU A 102 -22.12 24.09 -10.33
CA GLU A 102 -21.11 25.16 -10.25
C GLU A 102 -20.98 25.74 -8.84
N LYS A 103 -22.10 26.14 -8.23
CA LYS A 103 -22.11 26.69 -6.86
C LYS A 103 -21.49 25.77 -5.82
N TRP A 104 -21.61 24.46 -6.02
CA TRP A 104 -21.03 23.50 -5.09
C TRP A 104 -19.51 23.45 -5.21
N GLU A 105 -18.99 23.52 -6.44
CA GLU A 105 -17.55 23.49 -6.70
C GLU A 105 -16.87 24.76 -6.17
N GLU A 106 -17.44 25.94 -6.41
CA GLU A 106 -16.99 27.21 -5.81
C GLU A 106 -16.93 27.14 -4.28
N GLN A 107 -17.99 26.63 -3.65
CA GLN A 107 -18.06 26.47 -2.19
C GLN A 107 -17.05 25.45 -1.67
N ALA A 108 -16.80 24.37 -2.42
CA ALA A 108 -15.82 23.37 -2.06
C ALA A 108 -14.41 23.94 -2.11
N HIS A 109 -14.05 24.68 -3.17
CA HIS A 109 -12.76 25.34 -3.28
C HIS A 109 -12.58 26.43 -2.23
N SER A 110 -13.61 27.23 -1.96
CA SER A 110 -13.59 28.23 -0.88
C SER A 110 -13.38 27.60 0.50
N ALA A 111 -14.14 26.56 0.84
CA ALA A 111 -13.99 25.83 2.10
C ALA A 111 -12.61 25.16 2.21
N MET A 112 -12.10 24.62 1.10
CA MET A 112 -10.75 24.06 1.01
C MET A 112 -9.68 25.12 1.29
N GLY A 113 -9.78 26.28 0.62
CA GLY A 113 -8.86 27.40 0.79
C GLY A 113 -8.85 27.94 2.21
N LYS A 114 -10.02 28.10 2.85
CA LYS A 114 -10.12 28.49 4.27
C LYS A 114 -9.41 27.55 5.22
N ARG A 115 -9.58 26.23 5.02
CA ARG A 115 -8.94 25.22 5.86
C ARG A 115 -7.44 25.18 5.66
N LEU A 116 -6.98 25.20 4.41
CA LEU A 116 -5.57 25.07 4.07
C LEU A 116 -4.74 26.32 4.33
N SER A 117 -5.34 27.50 4.17
CA SER A 117 -4.73 28.76 4.62
C SER A 117 -4.73 28.92 6.14
N ASN A 118 -5.32 27.96 6.87
CA ASN A 118 -5.44 27.95 8.32
C ASN A 118 -6.24 29.15 8.87
N CYS A 119 -7.08 29.76 8.02
CA CYS A 119 -7.97 30.87 8.37
C CYS A 119 -9.26 30.38 9.04
N ASP A 120 -9.83 29.27 8.57
CA ASP A 120 -10.97 28.60 9.19
C ASP A 120 -10.90 27.09 8.93
N ILE A 121 -10.38 26.37 9.93
CA ILE A 121 -10.26 24.90 9.90
C ILE A 121 -11.61 24.19 10.03
N THR A 122 -12.66 24.91 10.44
CA THR A 122 -14.00 24.36 10.66
C THR A 122 -14.91 24.52 9.46
N ALA A 123 -14.55 25.37 8.48
CA ALA A 123 -15.32 25.65 7.28
C ALA A 123 -15.90 24.38 6.67
N THR A 124 -17.22 24.17 6.74
CA THR A 124 -17.86 22.93 6.30
C THR A 124 -18.06 22.94 4.79
N PHE A 125 -17.86 21.78 4.17
CA PHE A 125 -18.28 21.58 2.78
C PHE A 125 -19.81 21.49 2.74
N PRO A 126 -20.46 21.84 1.61
CA PRO A 126 -21.91 21.86 1.50
C PRO A 126 -22.52 20.48 1.81
N GLU A 127 -23.72 20.44 2.43
CA GLU A 127 -24.31 19.24 3.06
C GLU A 127 -24.60 18.05 2.13
N GLN A 128 -24.54 18.21 0.80
CA GLN A 128 -24.88 17.13 -0.16
C GLN A 128 -23.80 16.04 -0.30
N VAL A 129 -22.77 16.06 0.55
CA VAL A 129 -21.52 15.32 0.37
C VAL A 129 -21.36 14.25 1.45
N GLY A 130 -22.42 13.47 1.72
CA GLY A 130 -22.36 12.38 2.70
C GLY A 130 -21.37 11.27 2.32
N SER A 131 -21.08 11.09 1.02
CA SER A 131 -20.30 9.95 0.52
C SER A 131 -18.97 10.32 -0.16
N PHE A 132 -18.82 11.54 -0.68
CA PHE A 132 -17.61 11.95 -1.41
C PHE A 132 -16.52 12.52 -0.50
N TRP A 133 -16.91 13.14 0.62
CA TRP A 133 -16.01 13.69 1.62
C TRP A 133 -15.08 12.63 2.25
N PRO A 134 -15.56 11.46 2.70
CA PRO A 134 -14.70 10.42 3.26
C PRO A 134 -13.72 9.84 2.24
N MET A 135 -14.13 9.77 0.96
CA MET A 135 -13.30 9.25 -0.13
C MET A 135 -12.17 10.21 -0.50
N MET A 136 -12.44 11.51 -0.60
CA MET A 136 -11.39 12.52 -0.81
C MET A 136 -10.43 12.62 0.39
N ASN A 137 -10.92 12.58 1.62
CA ASN A 137 -10.04 12.61 2.80
C ASN A 137 -9.07 11.42 2.82
N MET A 138 -9.54 10.23 2.42
CA MET A 138 -8.70 9.03 2.33
C MET A 138 -7.68 9.10 1.18
N MET A 139 -8.03 9.71 0.04
CA MET A 139 -7.13 9.82 -1.12
C MET A 139 -6.07 10.93 -0.96
N TRP A 140 -6.46 12.06 -0.36
CA TRP A 140 -5.59 13.23 -0.19
C TRP A 140 -4.85 13.25 1.15
N GLY A 141 -5.01 12.21 1.98
CA GLY A 141 -4.30 12.07 3.25
C GLY A 141 -4.65 13.12 4.30
N TRP A 142 -5.72 13.90 4.07
CA TRP A 142 -6.22 14.88 5.01
C TRP A 142 -6.97 14.15 6.12
N SER A 143 -6.25 13.83 7.18
CA SER A 143 -6.87 13.47 8.45
C SER A 143 -7.42 14.74 9.08
N SER A 144 -8.66 15.10 8.74
CA SER A 144 -9.37 16.14 9.50
C SER A 144 -9.55 15.68 10.95
N TYR A 145 -8.78 16.28 11.87
CA TYR A 145 -9.04 16.29 13.30
C TYR A 145 -10.30 17.12 13.58
N SER A 146 -11.47 16.65 13.15
CA SER A 146 -12.75 17.24 13.55
C SER A 146 -13.92 16.34 13.19
N GLN A 147 -14.04 15.18 13.83
CA GLN A 147 -15.31 14.83 14.45
C GLN A 147 -15.14 13.64 15.39
N SER A 148 -15.43 13.92 16.66
CA SER A 148 -15.74 12.94 17.68
C SER A 148 -16.92 12.10 17.22
N TYR A 149 -16.64 10.96 16.59
CA TYR A 149 -17.57 9.85 16.44
C TYR A 149 -16.90 8.63 17.09
N ASN A 150 -17.35 8.35 18.31
CA ASN A 150 -17.27 7.06 19.00
C ASN A 150 -16.25 6.05 18.45
N ILE A 151 -14.98 6.18 18.85
CA ILE A 151 -14.06 5.04 18.87
C ILE A 151 -14.44 4.18 20.08
N ASN A 152 -15.63 3.60 20.03
CA ASN A 152 -16.03 2.51 20.90
C ASN A 152 -16.73 1.50 20.00
N ASN A 153 -16.07 0.35 19.85
CA ASN A 153 -16.62 -0.89 19.27
C ASN A 153 -16.55 -1.00 17.74
N ASN A 154 -15.35 -1.10 17.19
CA ASN A 154 -15.13 -1.86 15.95
C ASN A 154 -14.46 -3.21 16.30
N PRO A 155 -15.20 -4.20 16.86
CA PRO A 155 -14.63 -5.50 17.27
C PRO A 155 -14.12 -6.34 16.10
N MET A 156 -14.37 -5.94 14.84
CA MET A 156 -13.93 -6.69 13.67
C MET A 156 -12.44 -6.51 13.34
N MET A 157 -11.79 -5.39 13.69
CA MET A 157 -10.39 -5.18 13.33
C MET A 157 -9.42 -5.90 14.29
N TRP A 158 -9.81 -6.08 15.55
CA TRP A 158 -9.04 -6.83 16.55
C TRP A 158 -9.02 -8.34 16.28
N ASN A 159 -10.15 -8.89 15.86
CA ASN A 159 -10.24 -10.31 15.51
C ASN A 159 -9.37 -10.67 14.30
N PHE A 160 -9.26 -9.79 13.30
CA PHE A 160 -8.44 -10.08 12.13
C PHE A 160 -6.95 -10.13 12.46
N TRP A 161 -6.47 -9.21 13.31
CA TRP A 161 -5.07 -9.20 13.74
C TRP A 161 -4.71 -10.45 14.55
N PHE A 162 -5.59 -10.87 15.48
CA PHE A 162 -5.36 -12.05 16.29
C PHE A 162 -5.28 -13.34 15.45
N VAL A 163 -6.18 -13.50 14.47
CA VAL A 163 -6.17 -14.64 13.54
C VAL A 163 -4.89 -14.65 12.69
N TRP A 164 -4.45 -13.48 12.21
CA TRP A 164 -3.23 -13.37 11.41
C TRP A 164 -1.97 -13.71 12.21
N TRP A 165 -1.92 -13.31 13.49
CA TRP A 165 -0.80 -13.58 14.38
C TRP A 165 -0.69 -15.07 14.72
N ILE A 166 -1.82 -15.76 14.93
CA ILE A 166 -1.87 -17.20 15.13
C ILE A 166 -1.37 -17.95 13.89
N PHE A 167 -1.82 -17.55 12.70
CA PHE A 167 -1.40 -18.19 11.44
C PHE A 167 0.11 -18.08 11.21
N MET A 168 0.70 -16.92 11.53
CA MET A 168 2.15 -16.73 11.48
C MET A 168 2.88 -17.69 12.43
N ILE A 169 2.48 -17.77 13.70
CA ILE A 169 3.12 -18.68 14.67
C ILE A 169 2.99 -20.15 14.22
N LEU A 170 1.82 -20.54 13.68
CA LEU A 170 1.58 -21.89 13.18
C LEU A 170 2.52 -22.22 12.00
N LEU A 171 2.71 -21.28 11.07
CA LEU A 171 3.67 -21.45 9.98
C LEU A 171 5.11 -21.62 10.50
N TRP A 172 5.54 -20.84 11.49
CA TRP A 172 6.87 -20.99 12.09
C TRP A 172 7.07 -22.37 12.73
N ILE A 173 6.06 -22.92 13.40
CA ILE A 173 6.13 -24.28 13.97
C ILE A 173 6.31 -25.34 12.87
N VAL A 174 5.56 -25.21 11.76
CA VAL A 174 5.67 -26.14 10.62
C VAL A 174 7.07 -26.08 10.00
N VAL A 175 7.64 -24.88 9.85
CA VAL A 175 9.01 -24.70 9.35
C VAL A 175 10.03 -25.37 10.28
N ILE A 176 9.93 -25.17 11.60
CA ILE A 176 10.84 -25.77 12.57
C ILE A 176 10.76 -27.31 12.53
N VAL A 177 9.56 -27.88 12.51
CA VAL A 177 9.36 -29.34 12.39
C VAL A 177 9.92 -29.86 11.07
N GLY A 178 9.70 -29.14 9.97
CA GLY A 178 10.27 -29.46 8.67
C GLY A 178 11.80 -29.52 8.69
N ILE A 179 12.46 -28.55 9.34
CA ILE A 179 13.91 -28.52 9.50
C ILE A 179 14.40 -29.70 10.35
N PHE A 180 13.74 -29.99 11.49
CA PHE A 180 14.12 -31.13 12.33
C PHE A 180 13.97 -32.47 11.61
N ALA A 181 12.87 -32.66 10.87
CA ALA A 181 12.67 -33.85 10.04
C ALA A 181 13.72 -33.97 8.93
N PHE A 182 14.07 -32.83 8.30
CA PHE A 182 15.12 -32.76 7.29
C PHE A 182 16.50 -33.14 7.85
N ILE A 183 16.88 -32.61 9.02
CA ILE A 183 18.12 -32.97 9.71
C ILE A 183 18.12 -34.46 10.06
N LYS A 184 17.03 -34.98 10.64
CA LYS A 184 16.93 -36.40 11.01
C LYS A 184 17.07 -37.32 9.79
N TRP A 185 16.48 -36.96 8.65
CA TRP A 185 16.60 -37.76 7.42
C TRP A 185 18.03 -37.75 6.87
N PHE A 186 18.71 -36.60 6.87
CA PHE A 186 20.09 -36.51 6.40
C PHE A 186 21.08 -37.24 7.31
N THR A 187 20.85 -37.22 8.62
CA THR A 187 21.73 -37.89 9.61
C THR A 187 21.49 -39.39 9.67
N GLY A 188 20.31 -39.88 9.24
CA GLY A 188 20.02 -41.31 9.11
C GLY A 188 20.68 -41.97 7.90
N GLN A 189 21.01 -41.20 6.86
CA GLN A 189 21.58 -41.73 5.61
C GLN A 189 23.10 -41.94 5.68
N THR A 190 23.81 -41.19 6.54
CA THR A 190 25.28 -41.24 6.65
C THR A 190 25.81 -42.47 7.39
N ASN A 191 25.06 -42.99 8.37
CA ASN A 191 25.49 -44.14 9.16
C ASN A 191 25.39 -45.48 8.41
N ASN A 192 24.39 -45.63 7.53
CA ASN A 192 24.24 -46.85 6.71
C ASN A 192 25.24 -46.90 5.55
N SER A 193 25.65 -45.76 4.98
CA SER A 193 26.68 -45.74 3.95
C SER A 193 28.04 -46.15 4.50
N GLN A 194 28.43 -45.65 5.69
CA GLN A 194 29.75 -45.92 6.26
C GLN A 194 29.88 -47.37 6.76
N SER A 195 28.85 -47.94 7.38
CA SER A 195 28.85 -49.33 7.82
C SER A 195 28.89 -50.33 6.64
N LEU A 196 28.13 -50.06 5.57
CA LEU A 196 28.15 -50.87 4.35
C LEU A 196 29.46 -50.73 3.56
N GLU A 197 30.08 -49.55 3.57
CA GLU A 197 31.34 -49.30 2.88
C GLU A 197 32.51 -50.02 3.55
N ILE A 198 32.58 -50.01 4.90
CA ILE A 198 33.57 -50.78 5.67
C ILE A 198 33.42 -52.29 5.42
N SER A 199 32.19 -52.81 5.41
CA SER A 199 31.95 -54.23 5.13
C SER A 199 32.31 -54.63 3.69
N LYS A 200 32.13 -53.74 2.71
CA LYS A 200 32.57 -53.98 1.32
C LYS A 200 34.08 -53.98 1.19
N GLU A 201 34.77 -53.08 1.87
CA GLU A 201 36.23 -52.97 1.83
C GLU A 201 36.89 -54.24 2.40
N ARG A 202 36.40 -54.76 3.53
CA ARG A 202 36.92 -56.01 4.13
C ARG A 202 36.64 -57.24 3.28
N TYR A 203 35.48 -57.29 2.62
CA TYR A 203 35.18 -58.35 1.65
C TYR A 203 36.13 -58.30 0.45
N ALA A 204 36.43 -57.11 -0.08
CA ALA A 204 37.38 -56.94 -1.18
C ALA A 204 38.83 -57.31 -0.78
N LYS A 205 39.20 -57.10 0.48
CA LYS A 205 40.49 -57.55 1.05
C LYS A 205 40.52 -59.06 1.37
N GLY A 206 39.38 -59.75 1.28
CA GLY A 206 39.27 -61.19 1.57
C GLY A 206 39.23 -61.53 3.07
N GLU A 207 39.02 -60.53 3.94
CA GLU A 207 38.99 -60.70 5.40
C GLU A 207 37.69 -61.33 5.91
N ILE A 208 36.62 -61.30 5.10
CA ILE A 208 35.29 -61.85 5.41
C ILE A 208 34.73 -62.59 4.19
N ASN A 209 33.98 -63.66 4.45
CA ASN A 209 33.42 -64.51 3.39
C ASN A 209 32.11 -63.92 2.85
N LYS A 210 31.72 -64.31 1.63
CA LYS A 210 30.50 -63.85 0.96
C LYS A 210 29.23 -64.04 1.80
N LYS A 211 29.15 -65.15 2.55
CA LYS A 211 28.00 -65.43 3.43
C LYS A 211 27.88 -64.40 4.57
N GLU A 212 28.99 -64.05 5.20
CA GLU A 212 29.03 -63.07 6.29
C GLU A 212 28.72 -61.66 5.79
N PHE A 213 29.22 -61.31 4.60
CA PHE A 213 28.91 -60.04 3.95
C PHE A 213 27.41 -59.90 3.62
N GLU A 214 26.78 -60.96 3.12
CA GLU A 214 25.34 -60.94 2.81
C GLU A 214 24.46 -60.83 4.06
N GLU A 215 24.88 -61.43 5.18
CA GLU A 215 24.19 -61.33 6.47
C GLU A 215 24.28 -59.91 7.05
N MET A 216 25.49 -59.32 7.10
CA MET A 216 25.70 -57.94 7.53
C MET A 216 24.96 -56.92 6.66
N LYS A 217 24.87 -57.16 5.35
CA LYS A 217 24.12 -56.28 4.44
C LYS A 217 22.61 -56.31 4.73
N LYS A 218 22.08 -57.46 5.17
CA LYS A 218 20.66 -57.62 5.48
C LYS A 218 20.28 -56.93 6.80
N ASP A 219 21.19 -56.95 7.77
CA ASP A 219 20.98 -56.29 9.07
C ASP A 219 21.17 -54.76 9.02
N LEU A 220 21.97 -54.27 8.06
CA LEU A 220 22.23 -52.83 7.86
C LEU A 220 21.28 -52.16 6.84
N SER A 221 20.38 -52.92 6.20
CA SER A 221 19.37 -52.41 5.26
C SER A 221 18.08 -52.02 5.97
#